data_AF-A0AAU4SKC0-F1
#
_entry.id   AF-A0AAU4SKC0-F1
#
_cell.length_a   1.000
_cell.length_b   1.000
_cell.length_c   1.000
_cell.angle_alpha   90.00
_cell.angle_beta   90.00
_cell.angle_gamma   90.00
#
_symmetry.space_group_name_H-M   'P 1'
#
loop_
_entity.id
_entity.type
_entity.pdbx_description
1 polymer ?
#
loop_
_entity_poly.entity_id
_entity_poly.type
_entity_poly.pdbx_seq_one_letter_code
_entity_poly.pdbx_strand_id
1 'polypeptide(L)'
;MSDNFNDTWANGGVAPDRWASALHLFDNGAGVPHEETTAERWERAQLLFQARDYIGAAKLLAAVVEEVPEQTGPRLLLARAYYHSAQLRRAEEQLRVIVERDPVEHYAHLMLGRTLERQGRHDEAKPWMRMADAFSGEFRDDD
;
A
#
# COMPACT_ATOMS: atom_id res chain seq x y z
N MET A 1 -20.64 76.70 21.23
CA MET A 1 -21.83 75.96 20.78
C MET A 1 -21.37 75.09 19.61
N SER A 2 -21.22 73.78 19.89
CA SER A 2 -21.04 72.63 18.98
C SER A 2 -19.77 72.67 18.11
N ASP A 3 -18.67 71.95 18.33
CA ASP A 3 -18.33 70.61 18.85
C ASP A 3 -18.76 69.39 18.00
N ASN A 4 -17.71 68.79 17.44
CA ASN A 4 -17.42 67.37 17.15
C ASN A 4 -18.06 66.52 16.02
N PHE A 5 -17.12 65.98 15.25
CA PHE A 5 -16.90 64.56 14.88
C PHE A 5 -17.90 63.82 13.98
N ASN A 6 -17.44 63.58 12.75
CA ASN A 6 -17.33 62.26 12.09
C ASN A 6 -18.43 61.23 12.43
N ASP A 7 -19.55 61.30 11.69
CA ASP A 7 -20.56 60.25 11.60
C ASP A 7 -20.03 59.05 10.81
N THR A 8 -19.24 58.20 11.47
CA THR A 8 -19.20 56.77 11.17
C THR A 8 -20.36 56.09 11.91
N TRP A 9 -20.84 54.97 11.35
CA TRP A 9 -21.87 54.05 11.87
C TRP A 9 -23.30 54.27 11.34
N ALA A 10 -23.51 53.84 10.09
CA ALA A 10 -24.84 53.44 9.63
C ALA A 10 -25.21 52.08 10.26
N ASN A 11 -26.35 52.08 10.94
CA ASN A 11 -27.07 50.90 11.40
C ASN A 11 -27.35 49.92 10.25
N GLY A 12 -27.08 48.64 10.49
CA GLY A 12 -27.55 47.52 9.68
C GLY A 12 -27.47 46.24 10.50
N GLY A 13 -28.56 45.93 11.20
CA GLY A 13 -28.68 44.75 12.06
C GLY A 13 -28.22 43.49 11.33
N VAL A 14 -27.23 42.81 11.92
CA VAL A 14 -26.77 41.50 11.46
C VAL A 14 -27.88 40.51 11.77
N ALA A 15 -28.51 39.99 10.72
CA ALA A 15 -29.57 39.00 10.82
C ALA A 15 -29.07 37.73 11.56
N PRO A 16 -29.84 37.19 12.52
CA PRO A 16 -29.41 36.09 13.41
C PRO A 16 -29.33 34.71 12.72
N ASP A 17 -29.60 34.63 11.42
CA ASP A 17 -29.65 33.41 10.61
C ASP A 17 -28.32 33.06 9.92
N ARG A 18 -27.33 33.98 9.87
CA ARG A 18 -26.01 33.68 9.26
C ARG A 18 -25.09 32.81 10.12
N TRP A 19 -25.38 32.64 11.41
CA TRP A 19 -24.63 31.74 12.29
C TRP A 19 -25.10 30.28 12.22
N ALA A 20 -26.32 30.02 11.73
CA ALA A 20 -26.84 28.66 11.58
C ALA A 20 -26.14 27.89 10.43
N SER A 21 -25.77 28.58 9.35
CA SER A 21 -25.00 27.98 8.26
C SER A 21 -23.51 27.84 8.57
N ALA A 22 -22.97 28.71 9.44
CA ALA A 22 -21.58 28.62 9.89
C ALA A 22 -21.37 27.43 10.84
N LEU A 23 -22.37 27.03 11.64
CA LEU A 23 -22.28 25.80 12.43
C LEU A 23 -22.24 24.55 11.55
N HIS A 24 -22.97 24.50 10.42
CA HIS A 24 -22.90 23.35 9.52
C HIS A 24 -21.55 23.19 8.79
N LEU A 25 -20.79 24.28 8.63
CA LEU A 25 -19.45 24.21 8.04
C LEU A 25 -18.40 23.70 9.04
N PHE A 26 -18.66 23.87 10.34
CA PHE A 26 -17.76 23.45 11.43
C PHE A 26 -18.21 22.17 12.16
N ASP A 27 -19.38 21.61 11.83
CA ASP A 27 -19.84 20.28 12.29
C ASP A 27 -19.28 19.11 11.45
N ASN A 28 -18.39 19.37 10.49
CA ASN A 28 -17.58 18.35 9.81
C ASN A 28 -16.28 18.02 10.60
N GLY A 29 -16.34 18.18 11.92
CA GLY A 29 -15.20 18.06 12.83
C GLY A 29 -15.40 17.01 13.92
N ALA A 30 -16.01 15.86 13.65
CA ALA A 30 -15.80 14.59 14.37
C ALA A 30 -16.73 13.48 13.85
N GLY A 31 -16.18 12.48 13.15
CA GLY A 31 -16.78 11.14 13.18
C GLY A 31 -17.59 10.68 11.98
N VAL A 32 -17.25 11.07 10.74
CA VAL A 32 -17.36 10.04 9.69
C VAL A 32 -16.25 9.04 10.00
N PRO A 33 -16.54 7.75 10.23
CA PRO A 33 -15.49 6.75 10.15
C PRO A 33 -14.95 6.86 8.72
N HIS A 34 -13.81 7.53 8.54
CA HIS A 34 -13.09 7.43 7.29
C HIS A 34 -12.57 5.99 7.27
N GLU A 35 -13.32 5.11 6.61
CA GLU A 35 -12.85 3.77 6.31
C GLU A 35 -11.51 3.94 5.57
N GLU A 36 -10.42 3.43 6.17
CA GLU A 36 -9.08 3.53 5.59
C GLU A 36 -9.15 2.97 4.17
N THR A 37 -8.90 3.84 3.18
CA THR A 37 -8.99 3.49 1.77
C THR A 37 -7.91 2.47 1.43
N THR A 38 -8.09 1.72 0.34
CA THR A 38 -7.07 0.80 -0.19
C THR A 38 -5.72 1.50 -0.38
N ALA A 39 -5.75 2.76 -0.85
CA ALA A 39 -4.56 3.57 -1.10
C ALA A 39 -3.82 3.94 0.20
N GLU A 40 -4.53 4.43 1.22
CA GLU A 40 -3.93 4.74 2.52
C GLU A 40 -3.35 3.49 3.19
N ARG A 41 -4.07 2.36 3.08
CA ARG A 41 -3.60 1.07 3.58
C ARG A 41 -2.34 0.59 2.85
N TRP A 42 -2.29 0.78 1.53
CA TRP A 42 -1.12 0.50 0.69
C TRP A 42 0.09 1.35 1.07
N GLU A 43 -0.09 2.64 1.30
CA GLU A 43 0.99 3.55 1.74
C GLU A 43 1.52 3.14 3.11
N ARG A 44 0.63 2.90 4.07
CA ARG A 44 1.00 2.46 5.41
C ARG A 44 1.72 1.11 5.40
N ALA A 45 1.27 0.17 4.58
CA ALA A 45 1.94 -1.11 4.39
C ALA A 45 3.39 -0.95 3.91
N GLN A 46 3.63 -0.05 2.95
CA GLN A 46 4.98 0.24 2.47
C GLN A 46 5.86 0.83 3.57
N LEU A 47 5.34 1.74 4.39
CA LEU A 47 6.06 2.29 5.54
C LEU A 47 6.43 1.22 6.57
N LEU A 48 5.51 0.31 6.90
CA LEU A 48 5.79 -0.83 7.78
C LEU A 48 6.87 -1.75 7.19
N PHE A 49 6.80 -2.02 5.89
CA PHE A 49 7.80 -2.82 5.20
C PHE A 49 9.19 -2.16 5.26
N GLN A 50 9.28 -0.85 5.00
CA GLN A 50 10.52 -0.08 5.13
C GLN A 50 11.06 -0.08 6.56
N ALA A 51 10.18 0.00 7.56
CA ALA A 51 10.50 -0.13 8.97
C ALA A 51 10.86 -1.56 9.39
N ARG A 52 10.87 -2.53 8.47
CA ARG A 52 11.10 -3.97 8.69
C ARG A 52 10.05 -4.64 9.59
N ASP A 53 8.92 -3.99 9.83
CA ASP A 53 7.74 -4.64 10.40
C ASP A 53 7.01 -5.42 9.30
N TYR A 54 7.60 -6.55 8.92
CA TYR A 54 7.09 -7.40 7.86
C TYR A 54 5.77 -8.08 8.23
N ILE A 55 5.52 -8.32 9.52
CA ILE A 55 4.26 -8.93 9.98
C ILE A 55 3.13 -7.90 9.89
N GLY A 56 3.37 -6.67 10.35
CA GLY A 56 2.43 -5.55 10.21
C GLY A 56 2.15 -5.24 8.74
N ALA A 57 3.19 -5.14 7.92
CA ALA A 57 3.06 -4.93 6.47
C ALA A 57 2.20 -6.02 5.81
N ALA A 58 2.48 -7.30 6.09
CA ALA A 58 1.73 -8.41 5.50
C ALA A 58 0.24 -8.39 5.84
N LYS A 59 -0.13 -7.97 7.07
CA LYS A 59 -1.53 -7.85 7.48
C LYS A 59 -2.29 -6.83 6.63
N LEU A 60 -1.70 -5.65 6.43
CA LEU A 60 -2.32 -4.60 5.62
C LEU A 60 -2.35 -4.98 4.13
N LEU A 61 -1.25 -5.56 3.63
CA LEU A 61 -1.13 -5.98 2.24
C LEU A 61 -2.09 -7.10 1.85
N ALA A 62 -2.45 -7.99 2.78
CA ALA A 62 -3.46 -9.02 2.51
C ALA A 62 -4.80 -8.40 2.11
N ALA A 63 -5.28 -7.41 2.86
CA ALA A 63 -6.51 -6.69 2.54
C ALA A 63 -6.39 -5.90 1.23
N VAL A 64 -5.24 -5.25 0.97
CA VAL A 64 -5.01 -4.54 -0.30
C VAL A 64 -5.09 -5.51 -1.49
N VAL A 65 -4.47 -6.69 -1.40
CA VAL A 65 -4.50 -7.70 -2.47
C VAL A 65 -5.89 -8.28 -2.70
N GLU A 66 -6.75 -8.32 -1.68
CA GLU A 66 -8.15 -8.73 -1.83
C GLU A 66 -8.99 -7.68 -2.57
N GLU A 67 -8.72 -6.39 -2.32
CA GLU A 67 -9.42 -5.27 -2.96
C GLU A 67 -8.93 -4.97 -4.39
N VAL A 68 -7.64 -5.19 -4.67
CA VAL A 68 -7.03 -5.00 -6.01
C VAL A 68 -6.29 -6.26 -6.50
N PRO A 69 -6.99 -7.39 -6.70
CA PRO A 69 -6.38 -8.69 -6.96
C PRO A 69 -5.61 -8.78 -8.29
N GLU A 70 -5.89 -7.88 -9.23
CA GLU A 70 -5.24 -7.74 -10.53
C GLU A 70 -3.88 -7.05 -10.48
N GLN A 71 -3.58 -6.28 -9.43
CA GLN A 71 -2.33 -5.53 -9.34
C GLN A 71 -1.18 -6.40 -8.83
N THR A 72 -0.14 -6.54 -9.64
CA THR A 72 1.07 -7.30 -9.29
C THR A 72 1.84 -6.67 -8.13
N GLY A 73 1.93 -5.33 -8.08
CA GLY A 73 2.74 -4.60 -7.09
C GLY A 73 2.40 -4.95 -5.63
N PRO A 74 1.13 -4.80 -5.19
CA PRO A 74 0.71 -5.17 -3.85
C PRO A 74 0.93 -6.65 -3.51
N ARG A 75 0.64 -7.55 -4.46
CA ARG A 75 0.85 -8.99 -4.29
C ARG A 75 2.33 -9.34 -4.13
N LEU A 76 3.20 -8.69 -4.90
CA LEU A 76 4.63 -8.88 -4.81
C LEU A 76 5.19 -8.36 -3.48
N LEU A 77 4.74 -7.19 -3.02
CA LEU A 77 5.15 -6.67 -1.71
C LEU A 77 4.65 -7.59 -0.57
N LEU A 78 3.44 -8.14 -0.68
CA LEU A 78 2.90 -9.12 0.27
C LEU A 78 3.79 -10.37 0.33
N ALA A 79 4.17 -10.92 -0.83
CA ALA A 79 5.07 -12.07 -0.90
C ALA A 79 6.42 -11.79 -0.23
N ARG A 80 7.02 -10.61 -0.49
CA ARG A 80 8.26 -10.18 0.14
C ARG A 80 8.12 -10.04 1.65
N ALA A 81 7.00 -9.49 2.14
CA ALA A 81 6.72 -9.36 3.56
C ALA A 81 6.62 -10.75 4.22
N TYR A 82 5.96 -11.72 3.57
CA TYR A 82 5.94 -13.10 4.04
C TYR A 82 7.33 -13.76 4.02
N TYR A 83 8.12 -13.54 2.98
CA TYR A 83 9.49 -14.05 2.92
C TYR A 83 10.33 -13.53 4.10
N HIS A 84 10.36 -12.22 4.32
CA HIS A 84 11.17 -11.64 5.39
C HIS A 84 10.67 -11.98 6.80
N SER A 85 9.38 -12.25 6.98
CA SER A 85 8.81 -12.75 8.24
C SER A 85 8.82 -14.29 8.37
N ALA A 86 9.57 -14.99 7.52
CA ALA A 86 9.72 -16.46 7.52
C ALA A 86 8.41 -17.25 7.32
N GLN A 87 7.36 -16.62 6.79
CA GLN A 87 6.09 -17.25 6.41
C GLN A 87 6.21 -17.83 4.99
N LEU A 88 7.18 -18.71 4.77
CA LEU A 88 7.64 -19.09 3.42
C LEU A 88 6.57 -19.76 2.55
N ARG A 89 5.64 -20.54 3.14
CA ARG A 89 4.54 -21.14 2.38
C ARG A 89 3.59 -20.09 1.81
N ARG A 90 3.25 -19.07 2.61
CA ARG A 90 2.40 -17.96 2.17
C ARG A 90 3.10 -17.10 1.12
N ALA A 91 4.41 -16.91 1.24
CA ALA A 91 5.20 -16.23 0.21
C ALA A 91 5.13 -16.99 -1.13
N GLU A 92 5.36 -18.31 -1.10
CA GLU A 92 5.27 -19.18 -2.29
C GLU A 92 3.90 -19.11 -2.96
N GLU A 93 2.82 -19.20 -2.19
CA GLU A 93 1.44 -19.10 -2.71
C GLU A 93 1.23 -17.81 -3.50
N GLN A 94 1.65 -16.66 -2.95
CA GLN A 94 1.48 -15.39 -3.64
C GLN A 94 2.37 -15.28 -4.89
N LEU A 95 3.60 -15.79 -4.83
CA LEU A 95 4.53 -15.75 -5.96
C LEU A 95 4.07 -16.64 -7.12
N ARG A 96 3.50 -17.81 -6.83
CA ARG A 96 2.92 -18.70 -7.85
C ARG A 96 1.79 -18.01 -8.61
N VAL A 97 0.93 -17.27 -7.91
CA VAL A 97 -0.13 -16.47 -8.56
C VAL A 97 0.46 -15.39 -9.47
N ILE A 98 1.56 -14.74 -9.07
CA ILE A 98 2.21 -13.72 -9.90
C ILE A 98 2.76 -14.35 -11.18
N VAL A 99 3.56 -15.42 -11.09
CA VAL A 99 4.19 -16.02 -12.28
C VAL A 99 3.18 -16.71 -13.22
N GLU A 100 2.02 -17.13 -12.71
CA GLU A 100 0.93 -17.65 -13.54
C GLU A 100 0.23 -16.53 -14.32
N ARG A 101 0.02 -15.36 -13.70
CA ARG A 101 -0.65 -14.22 -14.34
C ARG A 101 0.27 -13.38 -15.22
N ASP A 102 1.49 -13.18 -14.77
CA ASP A 102 2.52 -12.40 -15.43
C ASP A 102 3.81 -13.23 -15.52
N PRO A 103 3.94 -14.09 -16.55
CA PRO A 103 5.10 -14.96 -16.70
C PRO A 103 6.42 -14.22 -16.94
N VAL A 104 6.40 -12.93 -17.29
CA VAL A 104 7.61 -12.14 -17.58
C VAL A 104 8.10 -11.33 -16.39
N GLU A 105 7.39 -11.35 -15.26
CA GLU A 105 7.83 -10.73 -14.01
C GLU A 105 9.02 -11.49 -13.39
N HIS A 106 10.22 -11.18 -13.89
CA HIS A 106 11.48 -11.81 -13.52
C HIS A 106 11.75 -11.79 -12.00
N TYR A 107 11.35 -10.72 -11.31
CA TYR A 107 11.60 -10.61 -9.88
C TYR A 107 10.72 -11.58 -9.07
N ALA A 108 9.53 -11.95 -9.57
CA ALA A 108 8.71 -12.98 -8.96
C ALA A 108 9.35 -14.38 -9.10
N HIS A 109 9.94 -14.69 -10.27
CA HIS A 109 10.70 -15.94 -10.46
C HIS A 109 11.88 -16.03 -9.49
N LEU A 110 12.66 -14.94 -9.37
CA LEU A 110 13.78 -14.87 -8.43
C LEU A 110 13.33 -15.09 -6.97
N MET A 111 12.27 -14.41 -6.56
CA MET A 111 11.72 -14.53 -5.21
C MET A 111 11.15 -15.92 -4.95
N LEU A 112 10.53 -16.57 -5.94
CA LEU A 112 10.00 -17.93 -5.82
C LEU A 112 11.13 -18.94 -5.63
N GLY A 113 12.18 -18.85 -6.45
CA GLY A 113 13.39 -19.66 -6.30
C GLY A 113 13.98 -19.53 -4.89
N ARG A 114 14.26 -18.29 -4.44
CA ARG A 114 14.81 -18.03 -3.10
C ARG A 114 13.91 -18.49 -1.96
N THR A 115 12.59 -18.41 -2.15
CA THR A 115 11.62 -18.90 -1.17
C THR A 115 11.70 -20.42 -1.03
N LEU A 116 11.74 -21.13 -2.15
CA LEU A 116 11.86 -22.60 -2.20
C LEU A 116 13.21 -23.07 -1.63
N GLU A 117 14.31 -22.38 -1.94
CA GLU A 117 15.62 -22.68 -1.33
C GLU A 117 15.59 -22.55 0.19
N ARG A 118 14.98 -21.49 0.71
CA ARG A 118 14.87 -21.28 2.17
C ARG A 118 13.93 -22.27 2.83
N GLN A 119 13.02 -22.91 2.08
CA GLN A 119 12.24 -24.06 2.53
C GLN A 119 13.02 -25.40 2.43
N GLY A 120 14.24 -25.41 1.88
CA GLY A 120 15.05 -26.62 1.65
C GLY A 120 14.70 -27.38 0.37
N ARG A 121 13.85 -26.82 -0.50
CA ARG A 121 13.36 -27.45 -1.74
C ARG A 121 14.20 -27.02 -2.95
N HIS A 122 15.51 -27.32 -2.90
CA HIS A 122 16.48 -26.85 -3.90
C HIS A 122 16.18 -27.32 -5.32
N ASP A 123 15.71 -28.57 -5.49
CA ASP A 123 15.40 -29.10 -6.83
C ASP A 123 14.22 -28.39 -7.48
N GLU A 124 13.23 -27.97 -6.68
CA GLU A 124 12.09 -27.20 -7.17
C GLU A 124 12.45 -25.73 -7.43
N ALA A 125 13.46 -25.19 -6.73
CA ALA A 125 13.92 -23.82 -6.92
C ALA A 125 14.68 -23.60 -8.23
N LYS A 126 15.49 -24.58 -8.66
CA LYS A 126 16.34 -24.53 -9.87
C LYS A 126 15.64 -23.98 -11.12
N PRO A 127 14.47 -24.48 -11.55
CA PRO A 127 13.80 -23.95 -12.74
C PRO A 127 13.42 -22.48 -12.62
N TRP A 128 13.00 -22.02 -11.44
CA TRP A 128 12.63 -20.62 -11.21
C TRP A 128 13.83 -19.68 -11.23
N MET A 129 14.97 -20.12 -10.68
CA MET A 129 16.23 -19.37 -10.76
C MET A 129 16.68 -19.19 -12.21
N ARG A 130 16.66 -20.26 -13.01
CA ARG A 130 16.99 -20.17 -14.45
C ARG A 130 16.05 -19.23 -15.21
N MET A 131 14.77 -19.23 -14.88
CA MET A 131 13.80 -18.34 -15.51
C MET A 131 14.08 -16.88 -15.15
N ALA A 132 14.43 -16.62 -13.88
CA ALA A 132 14.82 -15.28 -13.43
C ALA A 132 16.05 -14.76 -14.20
N ASP A 133 17.09 -15.59 -14.34
CA ASP A 133 18.33 -15.27 -15.07
C ASP A 133 18.05 -15.00 -16.57
N ALA A 134 17.19 -15.82 -17.18
CA ALA A 134 16.79 -15.66 -18.58
C ALA A 134 16.06 -14.33 -18.83
N PHE A 135 15.20 -13.90 -17.90
CA PHE A 135 14.46 -12.63 -18.03
C PHE A 135 15.26 -11.40 -17.59
N SER A 136 16.21 -11.53 -16.66
CA SER A 136 17.07 -10.40 -16.23
C SER A 136 18.13 -10.03 -17.26
N GLY A 137 18.35 -10.87 -18.28
CA GLY A 137 19.42 -10.72 -19.27
C GLY A 137 20.79 -11.16 -18.74
N GLU A 138 20.85 -11.71 -17.53
CA GLU A 138 22.04 -12.33 -16.97
C GLU A 138 22.15 -13.79 -17.44
N PHE A 139 22.36 -14.00 -18.74
CA PHE A 139 22.87 -15.30 -19.18
C PHE A 139 24.29 -15.43 -18.66
N ARG A 140 24.48 -16.24 -17.61
CA ARG A 140 25.79 -16.79 -17.29
C ARG A 140 26.12 -17.82 -18.36
N ASP A 141 27.00 -17.42 -19.27
CA ASP A 141 27.73 -18.35 -20.13
C ASP A 141 28.60 -19.23 -19.22
N ASP A 142 28.06 -20.35 -18.76
CA ASP A 142 28.83 -21.37 -18.05
C ASP A 142 29.55 -22.22 -19.13
N ASP A 143 30.81 -21.87 -19.42
CA ASP A 143 31.81 -22.64 -20.20
C ASP A 143 32.40 -23.82 -19.39
#